data_AF-A0AAD8HU43-F1
#
_entry.id   AF-A0AAD8HU43-F1
#
_cell.length_a   1.000
_cell.length_b   1.000
_cell.length_c   1.000
_cell.angle_alpha   90.00
_cell.angle_beta   90.00
_cell.angle_gamma   90.00
#
_symmetry.space_group_name_H-M   'P 1'
#
loop_
_entity.id
_entity.type
_entity.pdbx_description
1 polymer ?
#
loop_
_entity_poly.entity_id
_entity_poly.type
_entity_poly.pdbx_seq_one_letter_code
_entity_poly.pdbx_strand_id
1 'polypeptide(L)'
;MAFEDCDVFLSFRGETRNNFTCYLYEKLKLQGLTPFMDRENILVGDGIDEKIKKAIKYSKSAVIVLSENYSSSKHCLDELLHILERNRTSKYFIIPIFYYVEAADVKYQKGKFGDAFEHVKKRHNIEKVEKWKAALAEVGDILAKEINEKDPRTESKIIEDIVTSFTQKYSEHYQRDLDSKASNVSSMVSQQNSYQLLPTTDSYRFDIEQGSVEVTKDNAKSITNNYGDMTFRSWMKDWIINNPKFFILVVIIVTVILIFTVVTFVQIAIEASVFKDFSTNFKDMGPKNYPSTYKDSDDWRKEPTWT
;
A
#
# COMPACT_ATOMS: atom_id res chain seq x y z
N MET A 1 -20.57 6.08 -5.75
CA MET A 1 -19.23 5.65 -5.31
C MET A 1 -19.43 4.46 -4.39
N ALA A 2 -18.83 3.31 -4.72
CA ALA A 2 -18.73 2.21 -3.77
C ALA A 2 -17.82 2.67 -2.61
N PHE A 3 -18.09 2.23 -1.38
CA PHE A 3 -17.30 2.61 -0.21
C PHE A 3 -15.84 2.11 -0.25
N GLU A 4 -15.51 1.23 -1.20
CA GLU A 4 -14.25 0.50 -1.29
C GLU A 4 -13.04 1.35 -1.74
N ASP A 5 -13.27 2.59 -2.20
CA ASP A 5 -12.21 3.48 -2.73
C ASP A 5 -11.99 4.78 -1.94
N CYS A 6 -12.35 4.83 -0.65
CA CYS A 6 -12.11 6.04 0.16
C CYS A 6 -10.71 6.04 0.78
N ASP A 7 -9.95 7.11 0.60
CA ASP A 7 -8.62 7.24 1.21
C ASP A 7 -8.70 7.78 2.64
N VAL A 8 -9.60 8.75 2.85
CA VAL A 8 -9.73 9.48 4.11
C VAL A 8 -11.19 9.55 4.54
N PHE A 9 -11.49 9.23 5.79
CA PHE A 9 -12.76 9.58 6.43
C PHE A 9 -12.59 10.90 7.22
N LEU A 10 -13.45 11.89 6.98
CA LEU A 10 -13.47 13.14 7.73
C LEU A 10 -14.57 13.07 8.79
N SER A 11 -14.19 12.99 10.07
CA SER A 11 -15.10 13.17 11.20
C SER A 11 -14.99 14.59 11.73
N PHE A 12 -16.12 15.29 11.87
CA PHE A 12 -16.14 16.70 12.24
C PHE A 12 -17.53 17.09 12.76
N ARG A 13 -17.58 18.21 13.49
CA ARG A 13 -18.85 18.84 13.85
C ARG A 13 -19.33 19.75 12.73
N GLY A 14 -20.62 19.72 12.43
CA GLY A 14 -21.25 20.39 11.29
C GLY A 14 -21.10 21.90 11.27
N GLU A 15 -20.79 22.52 12.42
CA GLU A 15 -20.40 23.93 12.50
C GLU A 15 -19.12 24.23 11.70
N THR A 16 -18.24 23.25 11.53
CA THR A 16 -17.02 23.38 10.73
C THR A 16 -17.20 22.97 9.26
N ARG A 17 -18.41 22.58 8.86
CA ARG A 17 -18.69 22.01 7.52
C ARG A 17 -18.35 22.99 6.41
N ASN A 18 -18.88 24.21 6.51
CA ASN A 18 -18.88 25.20 5.43
C ASN A 18 -17.71 26.18 5.53
N ASN A 19 -16.75 25.91 6.42
CA ASN A 19 -15.52 26.69 6.58
C ASN A 19 -14.30 25.76 6.51
N PHE A 20 -13.57 25.56 7.60
CA PHE A 20 -12.38 24.74 7.69
C PHE A 20 -12.51 23.37 7.00
N THR A 21 -13.57 22.60 7.28
CA THR A 21 -13.66 21.22 6.79
C THR A 21 -13.93 21.12 5.28
N CYS A 22 -14.72 22.02 4.67
CA CYS A 22 -14.90 22.00 3.21
C CYS A 22 -13.61 22.37 2.48
N TYR A 23 -12.83 23.31 3.00
CA TYR A 23 -11.53 23.66 2.43
C TYR A 23 -10.53 22.52 2.58
N LEU A 24 -10.49 21.86 3.75
CA LEU A 24 -9.68 20.66 3.97
C LEU A 24 -10.05 19.54 2.97
N TYR A 25 -11.34 19.28 2.79
CA TYR A 25 -11.84 18.29 1.84
C TYR A 25 -11.44 18.57 0.40
N GLU A 26 -11.64 19.81 -0.08
CA GLU A 26 -11.23 20.17 -1.44
C GLU A 26 -9.72 20.10 -1.61
N LYS A 27 -8.94 20.47 -0.59
CA LYS A 27 -7.49 20.41 -0.67
C LYS A 27 -6.95 18.98 -0.67
N LEU A 28 -7.57 18.05 0.07
CA LEU A 28 -7.27 16.62 -0.02
C LEU A 28 -7.59 16.06 -1.42
N LYS A 29 -8.73 16.43 -2.01
CA LYS A 29 -9.08 16.06 -3.39
C LYS A 29 -8.08 16.57 -4.41
N LEU A 30 -7.60 17.80 -4.24
CA LEU A 30 -6.56 18.38 -5.10
C LEU A 30 -5.23 17.63 -5.03
N GLN A 31 -4.97 16.88 -3.95
CA GLN A 31 -3.82 15.97 -3.82
C GLN A 31 -4.09 14.56 -4.38
N GLY A 32 -5.22 14.35 -5.08
CA GLY A 32 -5.58 13.07 -5.67
C GLY A 32 -6.15 12.05 -4.68
N LEU A 33 -6.47 12.46 -3.45
CA LEU A 33 -7.12 11.61 -2.45
C LEU A 33 -8.63 11.62 -2.64
N THR A 34 -9.28 10.54 -2.22
CA THR A 34 -10.75 10.41 -2.19
C THR A 34 -11.25 10.54 -0.74
N PRO A 35 -11.50 11.77 -0.24
CA PRO A 35 -12.07 11.95 1.08
C PRO A 35 -13.56 11.64 1.09
N PHE A 36 -14.01 11.02 2.18
CA PHE A 36 -15.41 10.89 2.56
C PHE A 36 -15.71 11.93 3.63
N MET A 37 -16.56 12.89 3.32
CA MET A 37 -17.05 13.87 4.28
C MET A 37 -18.39 13.41 4.84
N ASP A 38 -18.47 13.21 6.15
CA ASP A 38 -19.75 12.87 6.78
C ASP A 38 -20.80 13.99 6.64
N ARG A 39 -22.05 13.58 6.41
CA ARG A 39 -23.21 14.46 6.29
C ARG A 39 -24.02 14.43 7.59
N GLU A 40 -23.48 15.07 8.62
CA GLU A 40 -24.11 15.30 9.93
C GLU A 40 -25.52 15.98 9.92
N ASN A 41 -26.12 16.27 8.75
CA ASN A 41 -27.48 16.85 8.61
C ASN A 41 -28.55 15.85 8.11
N ILE A 42 -28.28 14.54 8.09
CA ILE A 42 -29.28 13.56 7.61
C ILE A 42 -29.98 12.93 8.83
N LEU A 43 -31.29 13.15 8.91
CA LEU A 43 -32.20 12.64 9.92
C LEU A 43 -31.96 11.14 10.18
N VAL A 44 -31.72 10.83 11.46
CA VAL A 44 -31.35 9.53 12.00
C VAL A 44 -32.33 8.43 11.60
N GLY A 45 -31.81 7.33 11.06
CA GLY A 45 -32.47 6.04 10.89
C GLY A 45 -31.41 4.92 10.86
N ASP A 46 -31.81 3.68 11.16
CA ASP A 46 -30.92 2.53 11.38
C ASP A 46 -29.95 2.24 10.21
N GLY A 47 -30.27 2.69 8.99
CA GLY A 47 -29.40 2.52 7.82
C GLY A 47 -28.23 3.51 7.71
N ILE A 48 -28.22 4.61 8.47
CA ILE A 48 -27.18 5.66 8.38
C ILE A 48 -25.98 5.28 9.24
N ASP A 49 -26.20 4.75 10.44
CA ASP A 49 -25.13 4.24 11.30
C ASP A 49 -24.36 3.11 10.60
N GLU A 50 -25.06 2.24 9.86
CA GLU A 50 -24.46 1.22 8.99
C GLU A 50 -23.59 1.84 7.89
N LYS A 51 -24.04 2.94 7.28
CA LYS A 51 -23.29 3.63 6.22
C LYS A 51 -22.01 4.26 6.75
N ILE A 52 -22.08 4.89 7.92
CA ILE A 52 -20.93 5.51 8.58
C ILE A 52 -19.94 4.45 9.04
N LYS A 53 -20.42 3.37 9.68
CA LYS A 53 -19.56 2.21 10.02
C LYS A 53 -18.90 1.61 8.78
N LYS A 54 -19.61 1.51 7.65
CA LYS A 54 -19.02 1.05 6.38
C LYS A 54 -17.98 2.05 5.85
N ALA A 55 -18.26 3.35 5.84
CA ALA A 55 -17.29 4.35 5.42
C ALA A 55 -16.03 4.34 6.31
N ILE A 56 -16.21 4.25 7.62
CA ILE A 56 -15.11 4.05 8.58
C ILE A 56 -14.43 2.71 8.35
N LYS A 57 -15.11 1.64 7.93
CA LYS A 57 -14.50 0.31 7.68
C LYS A 57 -13.73 0.22 6.36
N TYR A 58 -14.16 0.93 5.33
CA TYR A 58 -13.58 0.83 3.98
C TYR A 58 -12.64 1.97 3.63
N SER A 59 -12.63 3.07 4.40
CA SER A 59 -11.61 4.11 4.25
C SER A 59 -10.19 3.56 4.53
N LYS A 60 -9.12 4.27 4.18
CA LYS A 60 -7.75 3.83 4.54
C LYS A 60 -7.19 4.57 5.77
N SER A 61 -7.76 5.72 6.09
CA SER A 61 -7.38 6.57 7.23
C SER A 61 -8.54 7.46 7.69
N ALA A 62 -8.39 8.13 8.83
CA ALA A 62 -9.31 9.19 9.27
C ALA A 62 -8.57 10.50 9.62
N VAL A 63 -9.25 11.62 9.36
CA VAL A 63 -8.93 12.92 9.95
C VAL A 63 -10.10 13.33 10.85
N ILE A 64 -9.79 13.73 12.08
CA ILE A 64 -10.78 14.05 13.11
C ILE A 64 -10.64 15.53 13.45
N VAL A 65 -11.61 16.35 13.04
CA VAL A 65 -11.64 17.79 13.35
C VAL A 65 -12.41 18.00 14.64
N LEU A 66 -11.66 18.07 15.75
CA LEU A 66 -12.18 18.30 17.10
C LEU A 66 -12.37 19.80 17.31
N SER A 67 -13.61 20.26 17.19
CA SER A 67 -14.02 21.65 17.50
C SER A 67 -14.70 21.76 18.86
N GLU A 68 -14.95 22.98 19.32
CA GLU A 68 -15.61 23.27 20.60
C GLU A 68 -16.88 22.43 20.82
N ASN A 69 -17.77 22.35 19.81
CA ASN A 69 -19.04 21.63 19.92
C ASN A 69 -18.99 20.18 19.42
N TYR A 70 -17.82 19.61 19.11
CA TYR A 70 -17.73 18.21 18.68
C TYR A 70 -18.32 17.25 19.72
N SER A 71 -18.00 17.48 21.00
CA SER A 71 -18.49 16.68 22.13
C SER A 71 -19.98 16.87 22.45
N SER A 72 -20.65 17.85 21.82
CA SER A 72 -22.09 18.05 21.95
C SER A 72 -22.94 17.10 21.09
N SER A 73 -22.30 16.36 20.18
CA SER A 73 -22.95 15.47 19.21
C SER A 73 -22.73 14.00 19.60
N LYS A 74 -23.81 13.30 19.94
CA LYS A 74 -23.79 11.83 20.14
C LYS A 74 -23.18 11.12 18.92
N HIS A 75 -23.51 11.60 17.72
CA HIS A 75 -23.02 10.99 16.48
C HIS A 75 -21.51 11.14 16.33
N CYS A 76 -20.95 12.35 16.51
CA CYS A 76 -19.49 12.55 16.50
C CYS A 76 -18.77 11.65 17.51
N LEU A 77 -19.34 11.51 18.72
CA LEU A 77 -18.75 10.67 19.76
C LEU A 77 -18.82 9.16 19.44
N ASP A 78 -19.93 8.70 18.84
CA ASP A 78 -20.06 7.31 18.37
C ASP A 78 -19.14 7.02 17.17
N GLU A 79 -18.96 7.98 16.25
CA GLU A 79 -17.97 7.88 15.17
C GLU A 79 -16.56 7.74 15.72
N LEU A 80 -16.19 8.57 16.70
CA LEU A 80 -14.88 8.53 17.32
C LEU A 80 -14.58 7.14 17.91
N LEU A 81 -15.56 6.50 18.55
CA LEU A 81 -15.40 5.13 19.06
C LEU A 81 -15.05 4.15 17.95
N HIS A 82 -15.77 4.20 16.83
CA HIS A 82 -15.54 3.31 15.69
C HIS A 82 -14.19 3.57 15.00
N ILE A 83 -13.79 4.83 14.90
CA ILE A 83 -12.50 5.24 14.34
C ILE A 83 -11.35 4.69 15.20
N LEU A 84 -11.43 4.86 16.52
CA LEU A 84 -10.39 4.37 17.45
C LEU A 84 -10.37 2.85 17.55
N GLU A 85 -11.52 2.20 17.55
CA GLU A 85 -11.61 0.73 17.45
C GLU A 85 -10.88 0.23 16.19
N ARG A 86 -11.10 0.86 15.05
CA ARG A 86 -10.42 0.50 13.80
C ARG A 86 -8.93 0.81 13.84
N ASN A 87 -8.53 1.93 14.43
CA ASN A 87 -7.13 2.31 14.62
C ASN A 87 -6.36 1.28 15.46
N ARG A 88 -6.98 0.71 16.49
CA ARG A 88 -6.37 -0.32 17.34
C ARG A 88 -6.29 -1.70 16.70
N THR A 89 -7.27 -2.03 15.84
CA THR A 89 -7.45 -3.40 15.32
C THR A 89 -6.89 -3.62 13.92
N SER A 90 -6.40 -2.56 13.26
CA SER A 90 -5.88 -2.64 11.90
C SER A 90 -4.78 -1.61 11.67
N LYS A 91 -4.16 -1.62 10.49
CA LYS A 91 -3.21 -0.57 10.07
C LYS A 91 -3.93 0.76 9.72
N TYR A 92 -5.04 1.07 10.37
CA TYR A 92 -5.78 2.30 10.09
C TYR A 92 -5.14 3.43 10.86
N PHE A 93 -4.58 4.44 10.20
CA PHE A 93 -3.98 5.58 10.90
C PHE A 93 -4.95 6.76 10.97
N ILE A 94 -4.78 7.56 12.03
CA ILE A 94 -5.62 8.73 12.29
C ILE A 94 -4.78 10.00 12.44
N ILE A 95 -5.36 11.14 12.07
CA ILE A 95 -4.80 12.47 12.30
C ILE A 95 -5.85 13.33 13.02
N PRO A 96 -5.68 13.60 14.32
CA PRO A 96 -6.49 14.59 15.02
C PRO A 96 -6.07 16.02 14.63
N ILE A 97 -7.06 16.89 14.52
CA ILE A 97 -6.92 18.34 14.39
C ILE A 97 -7.72 18.95 15.54
N PHE A 98 -7.03 19.64 16.45
CA PHE A 98 -7.66 20.40 17.51
C PHE A 98 -7.96 21.81 16.99
N TYR A 99 -9.22 22.03 16.59
CA TYR A 99 -9.68 23.25 15.92
C TYR A 99 -10.27 24.23 16.94
N TYR A 100 -9.47 25.24 17.32
CA TYR A 100 -9.78 26.22 18.38
C TYR A 100 -10.13 25.59 19.72
N VAL A 101 -9.50 24.44 20.01
CA VAL A 101 -9.59 23.73 21.29
C VAL A 101 -8.20 23.25 21.68
N GLU A 102 -7.94 23.14 22.98
CA GLU A 102 -6.69 22.60 23.49
C GLU A 102 -6.78 21.07 23.60
N ALA A 103 -5.70 20.34 23.27
CA ALA A 103 -5.67 18.88 23.40
C ALA A 103 -5.98 18.41 24.83
N ALA A 104 -5.50 19.17 25.83
CA ALA A 104 -5.78 18.90 27.23
C ALA A 104 -7.27 19.02 27.58
N ASP A 105 -7.97 20.00 27.00
CA ASP A 105 -9.40 20.18 27.21
C ASP A 105 -10.20 19.04 26.56
N VAL A 106 -9.77 18.54 25.40
CA VAL A 106 -10.36 17.32 24.81
C VAL A 106 -10.09 16.10 25.69
N LYS A 107 -8.83 15.89 26.10
CA LYS A 107 -8.39 14.73 26.87
C LYS A 107 -9.07 14.61 28.23
N TYR A 108 -9.23 15.73 28.92
CA TYR A 108 -9.80 15.77 30.27
C TYR A 108 -11.25 16.26 30.29
N GLN A 109 -11.83 16.53 29.12
CA GLN A 109 -13.17 17.08 28.94
C GLN A 109 -13.39 18.33 29.82
N LYS A 110 -12.51 19.32 29.65
CA LYS A 110 -12.48 20.59 30.38
C LYS A 110 -12.76 21.77 29.44
N GLY A 111 -12.87 22.96 30.04
CA GLY A 111 -13.16 24.19 29.32
C GLY A 111 -14.47 24.10 28.54
N LYS A 112 -14.57 24.88 27.45
CA LYS A 112 -15.77 24.92 26.62
C LYS A 112 -16.09 23.57 25.97
N PHE A 113 -15.07 22.78 25.62
CA PHE A 113 -15.24 21.43 25.10
C PHE A 113 -15.90 20.49 26.13
N GLY A 114 -15.52 20.62 27.41
CA GLY A 114 -16.13 19.93 28.54
C GLY A 114 -17.58 20.37 28.80
N ASP A 115 -17.85 21.67 28.72
CA ASP A 115 -19.20 22.22 28.85
C ASP A 115 -20.15 21.66 27.77
N ALA A 116 -19.67 21.60 26.52
CA ALA A 116 -20.39 20.98 25.42
C ALA A 116 -20.64 19.47 25.66
N PHE A 117 -19.68 18.76 26.24
CA PHE A 117 -19.80 17.33 26.56
C PHE A 117 -20.84 17.06 27.66
N GLU A 118 -20.95 17.96 28.65
CA GLU A 118 -21.88 17.83 29.77
C GLU A 118 -23.35 17.75 29.31
N HIS A 119 -23.69 18.47 28.24
CA HIS A 119 -25.03 18.41 27.64
C HIS A 119 -25.39 17.03 27.07
N VAL A 120 -24.40 16.26 26.60
CA VAL A 120 -24.60 14.91 26.06
C VAL A 120 -24.62 13.90 27.20
N LYS A 121 -23.72 14.03 28.18
CA LYS A 121 -23.66 13.14 29.35
C LYS A 121 -24.99 12.99 30.06
N LYS A 122 -25.72 14.09 30.28
CA LYS A 122 -27.01 14.09 30.99
C LYS A 122 -28.12 13.33 30.27
N ARG A 123 -27.96 13.04 28.97
CA ARG A 123 -28.98 12.39 28.12
C ARG A 123 -28.68 10.92 27.83
N HIS A 124 -27.57 10.39 28.34
CA HIS A 124 -27.12 9.02 28.02
C HIS A 124 -26.68 8.26 29.28
N ASN A 125 -26.66 6.94 29.16
CA ASN A 125 -26.28 6.07 30.28
C ASN A 125 -24.78 6.17 30.60
N ILE A 126 -24.45 5.82 31.85
CA ILE A 126 -23.09 5.93 32.40
C ILE A 126 -22.09 5.12 31.59
N GLU A 127 -22.43 3.87 31.21
CA GLU A 127 -21.52 2.99 30.46
C GLU A 127 -21.10 3.63 29.13
N LYS A 128 -22.05 4.22 28.40
CA LYS A 128 -21.78 4.89 27.13
C LYS A 128 -20.93 6.14 27.32
N VAL A 129 -21.22 6.92 28.36
CA VAL A 129 -20.44 8.12 28.71
C VAL A 129 -18.99 7.76 29.03
N GLU A 130 -18.73 6.69 29.79
CA GLU A 130 -17.37 6.26 30.11
C GLU A 130 -16.60 5.82 28.86
N LYS A 131 -17.25 5.14 27.91
CA LYS A 131 -16.66 4.81 26.60
C LYS A 131 -16.24 6.08 25.85
N TRP A 132 -17.10 7.10 25.79
CA TRP A 132 -16.77 8.36 25.14
C TRP A 132 -15.64 9.12 25.84
N LYS A 133 -15.61 9.15 27.17
CA LYS A 133 -14.48 9.76 27.91
C LYS A 133 -13.16 9.09 27.59
N ALA A 134 -13.13 7.75 27.58
CA ALA A 134 -11.93 7.00 27.25
C ALA A 134 -11.47 7.28 25.80
N ALA A 135 -12.39 7.36 24.86
CA ALA A 135 -12.10 7.71 23.47
C ALA A 135 -11.55 9.14 23.31
N LEU A 136 -12.15 10.11 24.00
CA LEU A 136 -11.67 11.50 24.01
C LEU A 136 -10.30 11.64 24.68
N ALA A 137 -10.05 10.85 25.73
CA ALA A 137 -8.74 10.80 26.37
C ALA A 137 -7.67 10.23 25.43
N GLU A 138 -7.97 9.12 24.75
CA GLU A 138 -7.04 8.49 23.80
C GLU A 138 -6.75 9.40 22.60
N VAL A 139 -7.77 9.97 21.96
CA VAL A 139 -7.54 10.89 20.82
C VAL A 139 -6.80 12.15 21.25
N GLY A 140 -7.02 12.61 22.49
CA GLY A 140 -6.30 13.71 23.12
C GLY A 140 -4.80 13.45 23.34
N ASP A 141 -4.38 12.18 23.40
CA ASP A 141 -2.99 11.77 23.58
C ASP A 141 -2.23 11.56 22.26
N ILE A 142 -2.93 11.60 21.12
CA ILE A 142 -2.31 11.41 19.81
C ILE A 142 -1.69 12.73 19.36
N LEU A 143 -0.44 12.67 18.88
CA LEU A 143 0.22 13.82 18.25
C LEU A 143 -0.66 14.39 17.13
N ALA A 144 -1.01 15.67 17.26
CA ALA A 144 -2.02 16.31 16.45
C ALA A 144 -1.55 17.67 15.92
N LYS A 145 -2.35 18.23 15.02
CA LYS A 145 -2.24 19.65 14.67
C LYS A 145 -3.17 20.46 15.57
N GLU A 146 -2.60 21.33 16.39
CA GLU A 146 -3.35 22.33 17.14
C GLU A 146 -3.49 23.63 16.34
N ILE A 147 -4.70 24.17 16.32
CA ILE A 147 -5.05 25.44 15.71
C ILE A 147 -5.66 26.29 16.82
N ASN A 148 -4.98 27.37 17.18
CA ASN A 148 -5.44 28.28 18.22
C ASN A 148 -5.66 29.69 17.64
N GLU A 149 -6.41 30.53 18.35
CA GLU A 149 -6.72 31.90 17.93
C GLU A 149 -5.47 32.79 17.80
N LYS A 150 -4.35 32.38 18.40
CA LYS A 150 -3.08 33.10 18.39
C LYS A 150 -2.15 32.64 17.27
N ASP A 151 -2.53 31.66 16.46
CA ASP A 151 -1.72 31.19 15.34
C ASP A 151 -1.60 32.33 14.32
N PRO A 152 -0.39 32.80 14.01
CA PRO A 152 -0.21 33.90 13.06
C PRO A 152 -0.49 33.48 11.60
N ARG A 153 -0.66 32.18 11.33
CA ARG A 153 -0.94 31.66 9.99
C ARG A 153 -2.44 31.74 9.68
N THR A 154 -2.75 31.91 8.41
CA THR A 154 -4.13 31.78 7.93
C THR A 154 -4.58 30.32 7.94
N GLU A 155 -5.88 30.07 8.12
CA GLU A 155 -6.44 28.71 8.04
C GLU A 155 -6.08 28.02 6.72
N SER A 156 -6.02 28.77 5.61
CA SER A 156 -5.59 28.24 4.31
C SER A 156 -4.17 27.64 4.37
N LYS A 157 -3.22 28.34 5.00
CA LYS A 157 -1.85 27.85 5.16
C LYS A 157 -1.78 26.66 6.11
N ILE A 158 -2.57 26.69 7.18
CA ILE A 158 -2.69 25.57 8.12
C ILE A 158 -3.23 24.33 7.42
N ILE A 159 -4.26 24.47 6.61
CA ILE A 159 -4.84 23.37 5.81
C ILE A 159 -3.80 22.83 4.82
N GLU A 160 -3.03 23.69 4.17
CA GLU A 160 -1.93 23.24 3.30
C GLU A 160 -0.91 22.40 4.07
N ASP A 161 -0.44 22.86 5.23
CA ASP A 161 0.51 22.12 6.07
C ASP A 161 -0.06 20.76 6.51
N ILE A 162 -1.35 20.73 6.91
CA ILE A 162 -2.06 19.51 7.32
C ILE A 162 -2.11 18.52 6.16
N VAL A 163 -2.53 18.98 4.98
CA VAL A 163 -2.69 18.13 3.80
C VAL A 163 -1.34 17.60 3.32
N THR A 164 -0.29 18.43 3.30
CA THR A 164 1.07 17.98 2.97
C THR A 164 1.55 16.90 3.94
N SER A 165 1.40 17.14 5.25
CA SER A 165 1.79 16.17 6.29
C SER A 165 0.98 14.88 6.19
N PHE A 166 -0.32 15.01 5.90
CA PHE A 166 -1.21 13.87 5.68
C PHE A 166 -0.76 13.03 4.49
N THR A 167 -0.54 13.65 3.32
CA THR A 167 -0.14 12.95 2.09
C THR A 167 1.18 12.23 2.25
N GLN A 168 2.15 12.84 2.95
CA GLN A 168 3.41 12.18 3.30
C GLN A 168 3.19 10.96 4.19
N LYS A 169 2.43 11.11 5.29
CA LYS A 169 2.14 9.98 6.19
C LYS A 169 1.37 8.88 5.47
N TYR A 170 0.45 9.25 4.59
CA TYR A 170 -0.35 8.33 3.78
C TYR A 170 0.53 7.52 2.82
N SER A 171 1.46 8.16 2.11
CA SER A 171 2.36 7.46 1.17
C SER A 171 3.32 6.51 1.89
N GLU A 172 3.92 6.95 3.00
CA GLU A 172 4.79 6.10 3.82
C GLU A 172 4.02 4.90 4.40
N HIS A 173 2.79 5.12 4.83
CA HIS A 173 1.93 4.08 5.36
C HIS A 173 1.53 3.07 4.28
N TYR A 174 1.16 3.55 3.10
CA TYR A 174 0.78 2.72 1.97
C TYR A 174 1.96 1.87 1.46
N GLN A 175 3.15 2.47 1.36
CA GLN A 175 4.37 1.74 0.98
C GLN A 175 4.71 0.63 1.98
N ARG A 176 4.65 0.92 3.28
CA ARG A 176 4.86 -0.10 4.33
C ARG A 176 3.86 -1.26 4.24
N ASP A 177 2.62 -1.00 3.83
CA ASP A 177 1.64 -2.06 3.63
C ASP A 177 1.96 -2.92 2.41
N LEU A 178 2.37 -2.30 1.30
CA LEU A 178 2.84 -3.02 0.11
C LEU A 178 4.07 -3.87 0.40
N ASP A 179 5.08 -3.32 1.09
CA ASP A 179 6.32 -4.04 1.43
C ASP A 179 6.06 -5.21 2.37
N SER A 180 5.15 -5.03 3.34
CA SER A 180 4.71 -6.08 4.26
C SER A 180 4.02 -7.22 3.50
N LYS A 181 3.15 -6.90 2.53
CA LYS A 181 2.51 -7.90 1.67
C LYS A 181 3.52 -8.62 0.78
N ALA A 182 4.43 -7.88 0.15
CA ALA A 182 5.48 -8.44 -0.70
C ALA A 182 6.43 -9.36 0.09
N SER A 183 6.78 -8.99 1.33
CA SER A 183 7.61 -9.80 2.22
C SER A 183 6.89 -11.08 2.66
N ASN A 184 5.59 -11.00 2.95
CA ASN A 184 4.77 -12.19 3.25
C ASN A 184 4.66 -13.13 2.05
N VAL A 185 4.49 -12.60 0.83
CA VAL A 185 4.50 -13.42 -0.38
C VAL A 185 5.87 -14.06 -0.58
N SER A 186 6.95 -13.29 -0.40
CA SER A 186 8.32 -13.80 -0.55
C SER A 186 8.66 -14.88 0.47
N SER A 187 8.19 -14.76 1.72
CA SER A 187 8.38 -15.77 2.76
C SER A 187 7.54 -17.03 2.51
N MET A 188 6.32 -16.90 1.99
CA MET A 188 5.50 -18.04 1.54
C MET A 188 6.17 -18.78 0.38
N VAL A 189 6.69 -18.06 -0.61
CA VAL A 189 7.45 -18.63 -1.74
C VAL A 189 8.75 -19.30 -1.25
N SER A 190 9.44 -18.70 -0.28
CA SER A 190 10.67 -19.26 0.29
C SER A 190 10.40 -20.51 1.15
N GLN A 191 9.28 -20.57 1.87
CA GLN A 191 8.84 -21.77 2.59
C GLN A 191 8.41 -22.87 1.62
N GLN A 192 7.77 -22.53 0.49
CA GLN A 192 7.54 -23.49 -0.59
C GLN A 192 8.85 -24.00 -1.22
N ASN A 193 9.85 -23.12 -1.41
CA ASN A 193 11.16 -23.50 -1.94
C ASN A 193 12.07 -24.20 -0.92
N SER A 194 11.67 -24.31 0.36
CA SER A 194 12.38 -25.10 1.36
C SER A 194 12.09 -26.61 1.27
N TYR A 195 11.09 -27.00 0.49
CA TYR A 195 10.96 -28.36 -0.03
C TYR A 195 11.98 -28.50 -1.18
N GLN A 196 13.08 -29.17 -0.89
CA GLN A 196 14.28 -29.23 -1.72
C GLN A 196 13.99 -29.64 -3.17
N LEU A 197 14.31 -28.78 -4.14
CA LEU A 197 14.73 -29.23 -5.46
C LEU A 197 16.19 -29.69 -5.34
N LEU A 198 16.39 -30.98 -5.05
CA LEU A 198 17.68 -31.62 -5.25
C LEU A 198 17.95 -31.67 -6.76
N PRO A 199 19.10 -31.19 -7.26
CA PRO A 199 19.48 -31.39 -8.65
C PRO A 199 20.03 -32.81 -8.78
N THR A 200 19.12 -33.78 -8.90
CA THR A 200 19.44 -35.11 -9.40
C THR A 200 18.59 -35.35 -10.63
N THR A 201 19.29 -35.40 -11.75
CA THR A 201 18.87 -35.65 -13.13
C THR A 201 17.60 -36.51 -13.29
N ASP A 202 16.67 -35.98 -14.08
CA ASP A 202 15.56 -36.65 -14.80
C ASP A 202 14.19 -36.85 -14.13
N SER A 203 13.94 -36.31 -12.94
CA SER A 203 12.58 -36.25 -12.36
C SER A 203 12.32 -35.00 -11.51
N TYR A 204 11.07 -34.51 -11.52
CA TYR A 204 10.57 -33.45 -10.64
C TYR A 204 9.48 -34.03 -9.74
N ARG A 205 9.63 -33.93 -8.42
CA ARG A 205 8.66 -34.43 -7.45
C ARG A 205 7.96 -33.27 -6.75
N PHE A 206 6.63 -33.31 -6.72
CA PHE A 206 5.76 -32.34 -6.07
C PHE A 206 5.00 -33.01 -4.94
N ASP A 207 5.22 -32.57 -3.71
CA ASP A 207 4.45 -33.01 -2.56
C ASP A 207 3.28 -32.04 -2.32
N ILE A 208 2.05 -32.55 -2.33
CA ILE A 208 0.82 -31.80 -1.99
C ILE A 208 0.11 -32.50 -0.82
N GLU A 209 -0.78 -31.79 -0.11
CA GLU A 209 -1.48 -32.31 1.08
C GLU A 209 -2.25 -33.64 0.85
N GLN A 210 -2.53 -33.99 -0.41
CA GLN A 210 -3.25 -35.20 -0.80
C GLN A 210 -2.34 -36.33 -1.36
N GLY A 211 -1.01 -36.14 -1.40
CA GLY A 211 -0.04 -37.13 -1.88
C GLY A 211 1.15 -36.52 -2.64
N SER A 212 2.08 -37.37 -3.10
CA SER A 212 3.23 -36.93 -3.91
C SER A 212 3.05 -37.28 -5.39
N VAL A 213 3.28 -36.33 -6.29
CA VAL A 213 3.25 -36.52 -7.74
C VAL A 213 4.67 -36.42 -8.29
N GLU A 214 5.13 -37.44 -9.01
CA GLU A 214 6.45 -37.47 -9.64
C GLU A 214 6.33 -37.38 -11.17
N VAL A 215 7.00 -36.40 -11.75
CA VAL A 215 7.01 -36.12 -13.19
C VAL A 215 8.38 -36.45 -13.75
N THR A 216 8.45 -37.51 -14.56
CA THR A 216 9.65 -37.91 -15.31
C THR A 216 9.55 -37.44 -16.77
N LYS A 217 10.69 -37.33 -17.48
CA LYS A 217 10.70 -37.02 -18.93
C LYS A 217 9.89 -38.02 -19.76
N ASP A 218 9.84 -39.28 -19.34
CA ASP A 218 9.11 -40.34 -20.04
C ASP A 218 7.59 -40.21 -19.84
N ASN A 219 7.15 -39.74 -18.67
CA ASN A 219 5.74 -39.49 -18.37
C ASN A 219 5.23 -38.18 -19.00
N ALA A 220 6.11 -37.19 -19.25
CA ALA A 220 5.75 -35.98 -19.98
C ALA A 220 5.42 -36.25 -21.46
N LYS A 221 6.06 -37.26 -22.06
CA LYS A 221 5.78 -37.71 -23.44
C LYS A 221 4.41 -38.40 -23.58
N SER A 222 3.90 -39.04 -22.52
CA SER A 222 2.58 -39.69 -22.56
C SER A 222 1.41 -38.72 -22.34
N ILE A 223 1.67 -37.48 -21.91
CA ILE A 223 0.61 -36.48 -21.75
C ILE A 223 0.19 -35.88 -23.11
N THR A 224 1.00 -36.00 -24.16
CA THR A 224 0.69 -35.42 -25.48
C THR A 224 -0.16 -36.29 -26.40
N ASN A 225 -0.72 -37.42 -25.97
CA ASN A 225 -1.68 -38.16 -26.81
C ASN A 225 -2.71 -38.88 -25.94
N ASN A 226 -3.85 -38.23 -25.69
CA ASN A 226 -5.16 -38.90 -25.52
C ASN A 226 -6.37 -37.95 -25.44
N TYR A 227 -6.21 -36.66 -25.73
CA TYR A 227 -7.34 -35.80 -26.06
C TYR A 227 -7.18 -35.34 -27.50
N GLY A 228 -7.98 -35.96 -28.38
CA GLY A 228 -8.00 -35.66 -29.81
C GLY A 228 -8.16 -34.16 -30.06
N ASP A 229 -7.30 -33.66 -30.95
CA ASP A 229 -7.40 -32.40 -31.70
C ASP A 229 -8.10 -31.22 -31.01
N MET A 230 -7.72 -30.94 -29.76
CA MET A 230 -8.21 -29.77 -29.04
C MET A 230 -7.07 -28.76 -28.92
N THR A 231 -7.17 -27.63 -29.62
CA THR A 231 -6.16 -26.56 -29.50
C THR A 231 -6.05 -26.10 -28.03
N PHE A 232 -4.85 -25.73 -27.60
CA PHE A 232 -4.57 -25.20 -26.24
C PHE A 232 -5.57 -24.13 -25.81
N ARG A 233 -6.03 -23.31 -26.75
CA ARG A 233 -7.04 -22.26 -26.54
C ARG A 233 -8.41 -22.84 -26.14
N SER A 234 -8.83 -23.96 -26.72
CA SER A 234 -10.11 -24.61 -26.42
C SER A 234 -10.06 -25.34 -25.09
N TRP A 235 -8.97 -26.07 -24.83
CA TRP A 235 -8.73 -26.69 -23.51
C TRP A 235 -8.71 -25.67 -22.38
N MET A 236 -8.00 -24.55 -22.57
CA MET A 236 -7.92 -23.48 -21.57
C MET A 236 -9.31 -22.86 -21.31
N LYS A 237 -10.13 -22.73 -22.36
CA LYS A 237 -11.50 -22.21 -22.24
C LYS A 237 -12.37 -23.13 -21.37
N ASP A 238 -12.35 -24.43 -21.64
CA ASP A 238 -13.15 -25.41 -20.89
C ASP A 238 -12.66 -25.58 -19.45
N TRP A 239 -11.34 -25.49 -19.23
CA TRP A 239 -10.78 -25.54 -17.88
C TRP A 239 -11.14 -24.31 -17.04
N ILE A 240 -11.08 -23.10 -17.63
CA ILE A 240 -11.46 -21.84 -16.96
C ILE A 240 -12.95 -21.86 -16.56
N ILE A 241 -13.82 -22.37 -17.45
CA ILE A 241 -15.27 -22.49 -17.19
C ILE A 241 -15.53 -23.41 -16.00
N ASN A 242 -14.80 -24.52 -15.88
CA ASN A 242 -14.98 -25.51 -14.83
C ASN A 242 -14.23 -25.16 -13.51
N ASN A 243 -13.29 -24.22 -13.54
CA ASN A 243 -12.46 -23.85 -12.39
C ASN A 243 -12.45 -22.33 -12.13
N PRO A 244 -13.61 -21.67 -11.95
CA PRO A 244 -13.70 -20.21 -11.88
C PRO A 244 -12.92 -19.59 -10.70
N LYS A 245 -12.74 -20.37 -9.62
CA LYS A 245 -11.94 -19.94 -8.44
C LYS A 245 -10.45 -19.76 -8.77
N PHE A 246 -9.96 -20.42 -9.82
CA PHE A 246 -8.55 -20.39 -10.23
C PHE A 246 -8.30 -19.48 -11.44
N PHE A 247 -9.34 -18.87 -12.02
CA PHE A 247 -9.22 -17.96 -13.15
C PHE A 247 -8.29 -16.78 -12.84
N ILE A 248 -8.48 -16.13 -11.69
CA ILE A 248 -7.64 -15.02 -11.25
C ILE A 248 -6.18 -15.49 -11.07
N LEU A 249 -5.98 -16.68 -10.51
CA LEU A 249 -4.64 -17.26 -10.32
C LEU A 249 -3.93 -17.52 -11.66
N VAL A 250 -4.63 -18.08 -12.65
CA VAL A 250 -4.08 -18.32 -13.99
C VAL A 250 -3.77 -17.01 -14.71
N VAL A 251 -4.65 -16.01 -14.60
CA VAL A 251 -4.39 -14.66 -15.17
C VAL A 251 -3.13 -14.06 -14.54
N ILE A 252 -2.99 -14.12 -13.21
CA ILE A 252 -1.79 -13.63 -12.51
C ILE A 252 -0.54 -14.37 -12.98
N ILE A 253 -0.56 -15.71 -13.07
CA ILE A 253 0.59 -16.51 -13.53
C ILE A 253 0.98 -16.12 -14.95
N VAL A 254 0.02 -16.01 -15.87
CA VAL A 254 0.29 -15.64 -17.27
C VAL A 254 0.81 -14.20 -17.37
N THR A 255 0.26 -13.26 -16.60
CA THR A 255 0.75 -11.88 -16.55
C THR A 255 2.17 -11.80 -16.00
N VAL A 256 2.50 -12.56 -14.95
CA VAL A 256 3.86 -12.61 -14.38
C VAL A 256 4.84 -13.20 -15.40
N ILE A 257 4.48 -14.27 -16.10
CA ILE A 257 5.30 -14.86 -17.16
C ILE A 257 5.54 -13.84 -18.28
N LEU A 258 4.51 -13.13 -18.73
CA LEU A 258 4.62 -12.08 -19.76
C LEU A 258 5.51 -10.93 -19.34
N ILE A 259 5.40 -10.46 -18.09
CA ILE A 259 6.27 -9.41 -17.56
C ILE A 259 7.72 -9.90 -17.54
N PHE A 260 7.96 -11.13 -17.08
CA PHE A 260 9.31 -11.69 -17.00
C PHE A 260 9.94 -11.85 -18.39
N THR A 261 9.18 -12.34 -19.38
CA THR A 261 9.68 -12.47 -20.76
C THR A 261 10.00 -11.10 -21.36
N VAL A 262 9.14 -10.08 -21.18
CA VAL A 262 9.41 -8.71 -21.65
C VAL A 262 10.65 -8.12 -21.00
N VAL A 263 10.81 -8.26 -19.69
CA VAL A 263 12.00 -7.78 -18.96
C VAL A 263 13.27 -8.45 -19.48
N THR A 264 13.26 -9.78 -19.66
CA THR A 264 14.43 -10.49 -20.23
C THR A 264 14.75 -10.03 -21.65
N PHE A 265 13.74 -9.78 -22.50
CA PHE A 265 13.96 -9.28 -23.85
C PHE A 265 14.54 -7.86 -23.86
N VAL A 266 14.06 -6.97 -22.98
CA VAL A 266 14.59 -5.61 -22.83
C VAL A 266 16.04 -5.64 -22.34
N GLN A 267 16.36 -6.49 -21.36
CA GLN A 267 17.72 -6.65 -20.86
C GLN A 267 18.68 -7.12 -21.97
N ILE A 268 18.28 -8.15 -22.72
CA ILE A 268 19.07 -8.65 -23.86
C ILE A 268 19.25 -7.57 -24.94
N ALA A 269 18.21 -6.77 -25.22
CA ALA A 269 18.28 -5.68 -26.19
C ALA A 269 19.22 -4.54 -25.75
N ILE A 270 19.22 -4.19 -24.45
CA ILE A 270 20.13 -3.19 -23.88
C ILE A 270 21.58 -3.70 -23.98
N GLU A 271 21.85 -4.94 -23.57
CA GLU A 271 23.19 -5.54 -23.65
C GLU A 271 23.69 -5.61 -25.10
N ALA A 272 22.82 -5.98 -26.04
CA ALA A 272 23.15 -5.97 -27.46
C ALA A 272 23.43 -4.56 -28.01
N SER A 273 22.72 -3.53 -27.53
CA SER A 273 22.95 -2.13 -27.91
C SER A 273 24.27 -1.60 -27.35
N VAL A 274 24.57 -1.88 -26.08
CA VAL A 274 25.84 -1.51 -25.43
C VAL A 274 27.02 -2.20 -26.11
N PHE A 275 26.88 -3.48 -26.49
CA PHE A 275 27.90 -4.21 -27.23
C PHE A 275 28.16 -3.62 -28.62
N LYS A 276 27.10 -3.13 -29.29
CA LYS A 276 27.22 -2.46 -30.59
C LYS A 276 27.97 -1.12 -30.49
N ASP A 277 27.68 -0.32 -29.47
CA ASP A 277 28.38 0.95 -29.19
C ASP A 277 29.84 0.73 -28.75
N PHE A 278 30.11 -0.36 -28.03
CA PHE A 278 31.47 -0.75 -27.68
C PHE A 278 32.27 -1.19 -28.92
N SER A 279 31.63 -1.90 -29.86
CA SER A 279 32.26 -2.34 -31.12
C SER A 279 32.56 -1.18 -32.07
N THR A 280 31.74 -0.13 -32.12
CA THR A 280 32.02 1.07 -32.95
C THR A 280 33.16 1.89 -32.36
N ASN A 281 33.20 2.09 -31.04
CA ASN A 281 34.30 2.80 -30.37
C ASN A 281 35.67 2.10 -30.52
N PHE A 282 35.69 0.76 -30.65
CA PHE A 282 36.93 0.01 -30.89
C PHE A 282 37.46 0.17 -32.32
N LYS A 283 36.61 0.47 -33.31
CA LYS A 283 37.03 0.66 -34.72
C LYS A 283 37.66 2.03 -34.98
N ASP A 284 37.31 3.05 -34.19
CA ASP A 284 37.88 4.40 -34.29
C ASP A 284 39.25 4.53 -33.59
N MET A 285 39.67 3.54 -32.81
CA MET A 285 41.02 3.45 -32.27
C MET A 285 41.95 2.76 -33.29
N GLY A 286 42.30 3.49 -34.35
CA GLY A 286 43.37 3.09 -35.27
C GLY A 286 44.73 2.91 -34.56
N PRO A 287 45.65 2.11 -35.11
CA PRO A 287 46.89 1.74 -34.45
C PRO A 287 47.74 2.99 -34.15
N LYS A 288 47.95 3.28 -32.87
CA LYS A 288 48.89 4.31 -32.41
C LYS A 288 50.32 3.86 -32.77
N ASN A 289 51.05 4.74 -33.45
CA ASN A 289 52.47 4.58 -33.81
C ASN A 289 53.30 4.14 -32.60
N TYR A 290 53.85 2.93 -32.64
CA TYR A 290 54.98 2.54 -31.78
C TYR A 290 56.26 3.16 -32.35
N PRO A 291 57.14 3.76 -31.54
CA PRO A 291 58.42 4.28 -32.02
C PRO A 291 59.34 3.13 -32.45
N SER A 292 59.69 3.08 -33.73
CA SER A 292 60.67 2.12 -34.26
C SER A 292 62.09 2.58 -33.94
N THR A 293 62.64 2.12 -32.82
CA THR A 293 64.09 2.11 -32.61
C THR A 293 64.48 0.87 -31.83
N TYR A 294 64.95 -0.17 -32.52
CA TYR A 294 66.15 -0.91 -32.13
C TYR A 294 66.64 -1.76 -33.30
N LYS A 295 67.94 -1.64 -33.55
CA LYS A 295 68.70 -2.10 -34.71
C LYS A 295 68.89 -3.62 -34.75
N ASP A 296 69.12 -4.11 -35.96
CA ASP A 296 69.74 -5.39 -36.29
C ASP A 296 70.91 -5.72 -35.35
N SER A 297 70.86 -6.91 -34.76
CA SER A 297 72.04 -7.68 -34.41
C SER A 297 71.73 -9.15 -34.64
N ASP A 298 72.30 -9.68 -35.71
CA ASP A 298 72.58 -11.09 -35.89
C ASP A 298 73.24 -11.69 -34.65
N ASP A 299 73.04 -12.99 -34.45
CA ASP A 299 73.67 -13.88 -33.47
C ASP A 299 72.84 -14.22 -32.22
N TRP A 300 72.18 -15.39 -32.26
CA TRP A 300 72.33 -16.39 -31.20
C TRP A 300 71.67 -17.73 -31.61
N ARG A 301 72.40 -18.57 -32.35
CA ARG A 301 72.21 -20.03 -32.23
C ARG A 301 72.68 -20.44 -30.83
N LYS A 302 71.80 -20.45 -29.82
CA LYS A 302 72.02 -21.18 -28.56
C LYS A 302 70.68 -21.62 -27.96
N GLU A 303 70.40 -22.91 -28.02
CA GLU A 303 69.40 -23.54 -27.14
C GLU A 303 69.88 -23.47 -25.68
N PRO A 304 69.00 -23.21 -24.70
CA PRO A 304 69.28 -23.51 -23.31
C PRO A 304 68.61 -24.82 -22.89
N THR A 305 69.47 -25.75 -22.47
CA THR A 305 69.18 -26.94 -21.69
C THR A 305 68.49 -26.59 -20.37
N TRP A 306 67.44 -27.34 -20.01
CA TRP A 306 66.84 -27.30 -18.69
C TRP A 306 67.68 -28.10 -17.69
N THR A 307 68.20 -27.42 -16.68
CA THR A 307 68.68 -28.00 -15.41
C THR A 307 68.08 -27.23 -14.27
#